data_AF-A0A955ERP5-F1
#
_entry.id   AF-A0A955ERP5-F1
#
_cell.length_a   1.000
_cell.length_b   1.000
_cell.length_c   1.000
_cell.angle_alpha   90.00
_cell.angle_beta   90.00
_cell.angle_gamma   90.00
#
_symmetry.space_group_name_H-M   'P 1'
#
loop_
_entity.id
_entity.type
_entity.pdbx_description
1 polymer ?
#
loop_
_entity_poly.entity_id
_entity_poly.type
_entity_poly.pdbx_seq_one_letter_code
_entity_poly.pdbx_strand_id
1 'polypeptide(L)'
;MLVAEAVLVAAAIVAYTNLALPSHRVPGWVGPTFFVGILLVPIVLARWHGDGPREMGVRVDNLGDALRTVVPTTLVLLVVVALVGLALGSWHVDAPHRVLKRVGRYLLYGPVQQLLLCGFLFRRLHQAFGRALPAALLAGLLFGAAHAPNVPL
;
A
#
# COMPACT_ATOMS: atom_id res chain seq x y z
N MET A 1 -12.24 17.08 8.08
CA MET A 1 -11.03 16.58 8.79
C MET A 1 -10.51 15.28 8.19
N LEU A 2 -11.35 14.24 8.01
CA LEU A 2 -10.94 12.91 7.51
C LEU A 2 -10.20 12.92 6.16
N VAL A 3 -10.66 13.70 5.17
CA VAL A 3 -9.98 13.83 3.87
C VAL A 3 -8.60 14.46 4.02
N ALA A 4 -8.47 15.47 4.89
CA ALA A 4 -7.20 16.15 5.12
C ALA A 4 -6.16 15.20 5.76
N GLU A 5 -6.58 14.32 6.67
CA GLU A 5 -5.71 13.27 7.24
C GLU A 5 -5.19 12.33 6.15
N ALA A 6 -6.08 11.82 5.30
CA ALA A 6 -5.72 10.91 4.21
C ALA A 6 -4.76 11.57 3.21
N VAL A 7 -5.04 12.82 2.82
CA VAL A 7 -4.21 13.60 1.90
C VAL A 7 -2.86 13.94 2.53
N LEU A 8 -2.81 14.32 3.80
CA LEU A 8 -1.57 14.69 4.48
C LEU A 8 -0.63 13.48 4.64
N VAL A 9 -1.17 12.32 5.02
CA VAL A 9 -0.38 11.08 5.07
C VAL A 9 0.10 10.71 3.68
N ALA A 10 -0.76 10.71 2.66
CA ALA A 10 -0.35 10.41 1.29
C ALA A 10 0.71 11.39 0.75
N ALA A 11 0.55 12.68 1.01
CA ALA A 11 1.49 13.72 0.60
C ALA A 11 2.85 13.55 1.29
N ALA A 12 2.87 13.19 2.58
CA ALA A 12 4.11 12.89 3.29
C ALA A 12 4.84 11.69 2.68
N ILE A 13 4.10 10.64 2.28
CA ILE A 13 4.64 9.47 1.57
C ILE A 13 5.24 9.89 0.24
N VAL A 14 4.48 10.60 -0.59
CA VAL A 14 4.93 11.07 -1.90
C VAL A 14 6.18 11.94 -1.77
N ALA A 15 6.18 12.91 -0.84
CA ALA A 15 7.32 13.80 -0.61
C ALA A 15 8.56 13.02 -0.16
N TYR A 16 8.39 12.03 0.72
CA TYR A 16 9.50 11.20 1.16
C TYR A 16 10.05 10.33 0.02
N THR A 17 9.19 9.62 -0.71
CA THR A 17 9.62 8.68 -1.74
C THR A 17 10.20 9.37 -2.97
N ASN A 18 9.62 10.50 -3.39
CA ASN A 18 10.00 11.18 -4.64
C ASN A 18 11.01 12.31 -4.45
N LEU A 19 11.10 12.93 -3.27
CA LEU A 19 11.99 14.09 -3.04
C LEU A 19 13.11 13.75 -2.06
N ALA A 20 12.75 13.25 -0.88
CA ALA A 20 13.73 13.04 0.20
C ALA A 20 14.67 11.87 -0.10
N LEU A 21 14.11 10.70 -0.44
CA LEU A 21 14.86 9.48 -0.69
C LEU A 21 15.85 9.59 -1.87
N PRO A 22 15.49 10.20 -3.02
CA PRO A 22 16.40 10.36 -4.15
C PRO A 22 17.47 11.44 -3.94
N SER A 23 17.22 12.43 -3.07
CA SER A 23 18.14 13.56 -2.89
C SER A 23 19.51 13.17 -2.32
N HIS A 24 19.62 12.00 -1.65
CA HIS A 24 20.79 11.57 -0.87
C HIS A 24 21.30 12.58 0.18
N ARG A 25 20.54 13.66 0.45
CA ARG A 25 20.89 14.75 1.38
C ARG A 25 20.26 14.60 2.75
N VAL A 26 19.41 13.58 2.94
CA VAL A 26 18.75 13.35 4.22
C VAL A 26 19.65 12.57 5.18
N PRO A 27 19.73 12.95 6.46
CA PRO A 27 20.44 12.18 7.48
C PRO A 27 19.95 10.73 7.55
N GLY A 28 20.87 9.79 7.81
CA GLY A 28 20.56 8.35 7.79
C GLY A 28 19.45 7.90 8.77
N TRP A 29 19.19 8.67 9.83
CA TRP A 29 18.11 8.41 10.77
C TRP A 29 16.71 8.77 10.24
N VAL A 30 16.62 9.61 9.21
CA VAL A 30 15.32 10.07 8.67
C VAL A 30 14.53 8.91 8.08
N GLY A 31 15.18 7.96 7.40
CA GLY A 31 14.50 6.83 6.80
C GLY A 31 13.78 5.95 7.82
N PRO A 32 14.49 5.38 8.80
CA PRO A 32 13.86 4.61 9.87
C PRO A 32 12.75 5.38 10.59
N THR A 33 12.98 6.64 10.95
CA THR A 33 11.97 7.48 11.62
C THR A 33 10.74 7.69 10.76
N PHE A 34 10.91 7.89 9.45
CA PHE A 34 9.80 8.01 8.51
C PHE A 34 8.96 6.74 8.43
N PHE A 35 9.60 5.57 8.32
CA PHE A 35 8.90 4.27 8.31
C PHE A 35 8.16 3.96 9.62
N VAL A 36 8.71 4.39 10.76
CA VAL A 36 7.98 4.29 12.03
C VAL A 36 6.81 5.27 12.05
N GLY A 37 7.02 6.51 11.62
CA GLY A 37 5.99 7.55 11.59
C GLY A 37 4.80 7.21 10.69
N ILE A 38 5.05 6.77 9.46
CA ILE A 38 4.01 6.37 8.51
C ILE A 38 3.18 5.18 9.02
N LEU A 39 3.72 4.34 9.89
CA LEU A 39 2.97 3.26 10.54
C LEU A 39 2.17 3.77 11.75
N LEU A 40 2.81 4.53 12.62
CA LEU A 40 2.21 4.97 13.88
C LEU A 40 1.12 6.03 13.68
N VAL A 41 1.32 6.98 12.78
CA VAL A 41 0.37 8.08 12.57
C VAL A 41 -1.02 7.57 12.16
N PRO A 42 -1.16 6.69 11.15
CA PRO A 42 -2.45 6.08 10.81
C PRO A 42 -3.08 5.31 11.97
N ILE A 43 -2.30 4.61 12.79
CA ILE A 43 -2.81 3.87 13.95
C ILE A 43 -3.32 4.82 15.02
N VAL A 44 -2.57 5.89 15.33
CA VAL A 44 -2.98 6.90 16.31
C VAL A 44 -4.25 7.61 15.86
N LEU A 45 -4.29 8.05 14.59
CA LEU A 45 -5.49 8.68 14.02
C LEU A 45 -6.67 7.70 13.95
N ALA A 46 -6.44 6.41 13.66
CA ALA A 46 -7.47 5.37 13.76
C ALA A 46 -8.09 5.34 15.15
N ARG A 47 -7.25 5.28 16.20
CA ARG A 47 -7.73 5.24 17.58
C ARG A 47 -8.40 6.53 18.03
N TRP A 48 -7.91 7.68 17.58
CA TRP A 48 -8.56 8.97 17.84
C TRP A 48 -10.01 9.00 17.36
N HIS A 49 -10.28 8.40 16.19
CA HIS A 49 -11.61 8.29 15.61
C HIS A 49 -12.40 7.05 16.07
N GLY A 50 -11.90 6.31 17.07
CA GLY A 50 -12.56 5.14 17.63
C GLY A 50 -12.49 3.88 16.75
N ASP A 51 -11.62 3.84 15.74
CA ASP A 51 -11.43 2.66 14.90
C ASP A 51 -10.56 1.61 15.63
N GLY A 52 -11.11 0.42 15.83
CA GLY A 52 -10.39 -0.74 16.36
C GLY A 52 -9.55 -1.48 15.29
N PRO A 53 -8.80 -2.51 15.68
CA PRO A 53 -8.03 -3.33 14.74
C PRO A 53 -8.90 -3.97 13.64
N ARG A 54 -10.11 -4.42 14.00
CA ARG A 54 -11.01 -5.09 13.05
C ARG A 54 -11.51 -4.12 11.99
N GLU A 55 -11.79 -2.89 12.40
CA GLU A 55 -12.16 -1.75 11.57
C GLU A 55 -11.05 -1.37 10.57
N MET A 56 -9.79 -1.48 11.00
CA MET A 56 -8.63 -1.27 10.14
C MET A 56 -8.31 -2.48 9.23
N GLY A 57 -9.15 -3.53 9.25
CA GLY A 57 -8.98 -4.72 8.40
C GLY A 57 -8.07 -5.79 9.00
N VAL A 58 -7.65 -5.68 10.26
CA VAL A 58 -6.92 -6.74 10.97
C VAL A 58 -7.94 -7.79 11.44
N ARG A 59 -8.33 -8.67 10.52
CA ARG A 59 -9.31 -9.73 10.74
C ARG A 59 -8.78 -11.05 10.19
N VAL A 60 -8.74 -12.06 11.06
CA VAL A 60 -8.37 -13.44 10.71
C VAL A 60 -9.57 -14.37 10.66
N ASP A 61 -10.69 -13.94 11.24
CA ASP A 61 -11.96 -14.68 11.31
C ASP A 61 -12.62 -14.85 9.93
N ASN A 62 -12.27 -14.02 8.95
CA ASN A 62 -12.80 -14.05 7.59
C ASN A 62 -11.76 -14.44 6.54
N LEU A 63 -10.60 -15.01 6.94
CA LEU A 63 -9.50 -15.27 6.02
C LEU A 63 -9.91 -16.20 4.86
N GLY A 64 -10.68 -17.25 5.15
CA GLY A 64 -11.15 -18.19 4.13
C GLY A 64 -12.02 -17.51 3.07
N ASP A 65 -12.96 -16.67 3.48
CA ASP A 65 -13.84 -15.94 2.57
C ASP A 65 -13.08 -14.87 1.79
N ALA A 66 -12.17 -14.15 2.45
CA ALA A 66 -11.30 -13.19 1.79
C ALA A 66 -10.43 -13.84 0.70
N LEU A 67 -9.87 -15.03 0.99
CA LEU A 67 -9.11 -15.79 0.00
C LEU A 67 -9.97 -16.23 -1.18
N ARG A 68 -11.20 -16.70 -0.94
CA ARG A 68 -12.13 -17.10 -2.02
C ARG A 68 -12.47 -15.93 -2.95
N THR A 69 -12.49 -14.70 -2.44
CA THR A 69 -12.74 -13.51 -3.27
C THR A 69 -11.48 -13.04 -3.99
N VAL A 70 -10.34 -12.97 -3.30
CA VAL A 70 -9.12 -12.34 -3.84
C VAL A 70 -8.34 -13.28 -4.76
N VAL A 71 -8.21 -14.56 -4.39
CA VAL A 71 -7.38 -15.53 -5.13
C VAL A 71 -7.79 -15.66 -6.60
N PRO A 72 -9.08 -15.82 -6.96
CA PRO A 72 -9.47 -15.95 -8.36
C PRO A 72 -9.07 -14.72 -9.18
N THR A 73 -9.33 -13.51 -8.68
CA THR A 73 -8.95 -12.27 -9.36
C THR A 73 -7.44 -12.14 -9.50
N THR A 74 -6.68 -12.45 -8.45
CA THR A 74 -5.22 -12.43 -8.49
C THR A 74 -4.66 -13.45 -9.49
N LEU A 75 -5.22 -14.65 -9.58
CA LEU A 75 -4.82 -15.67 -10.54
C LEU A 75 -5.08 -15.23 -11.99
N VAL A 76 -6.23 -14.62 -12.25
CA VAL A 76 -6.53 -14.06 -13.58
C VAL A 76 -5.50 -13.00 -13.96
N LEU A 77 -5.20 -12.05 -13.05
CA LEU A 77 -4.18 -11.03 -13.30
C LEU A 77 -2.78 -11.63 -13.49
N LEU A 78 -2.43 -12.65 -12.71
CA LEU A 78 -1.16 -13.37 -12.86
C LEU A 78 -1.05 -14.01 -14.25
N VAL A 79 -2.10 -14.68 -14.73
CA VAL A 79 -2.14 -15.28 -16.07
C VAL A 79 -1.98 -14.20 -17.14
N VAL A 80 -2.70 -13.08 -17.03
CA VAL A 80 -2.60 -11.97 -17.98
C VAL A 80 -1.16 -11.43 -18.03
N VAL A 81 -0.55 -11.15 -16.87
CA VAL A 81 0.83 -10.64 -16.80
C VAL A 81 1.82 -11.65 -17.39
N ALA A 82 1.64 -12.94 -17.10
CA ALA A 82 2.48 -14.00 -17.66
C ALA A 82 2.36 -14.09 -19.19
N LEU A 83 1.14 -14.06 -19.73
CA LEU A 83 0.90 -14.08 -21.17
C LEU A 83 1.49 -12.86 -21.88
N VAL A 84 1.36 -11.67 -21.29
CA VAL A 84 1.99 -10.45 -21.80
C VAL A 84 3.51 -10.59 -21.80
N GLY A 85 4.11 -11.09 -20.72
CA GLY A 85 5.54 -11.33 -20.64
C GLY A 85 6.04 -12.31 -21.71
N LEU A 86 5.30 -13.40 -21.94
CA LEU A 86 5.57 -14.37 -23.01
C LEU A 86 5.47 -13.75 -24.40
N ALA A 87 4.38 -13.01 -24.68
CA ALA A 87 4.15 -12.37 -25.97
C ALA A 87 5.22 -11.32 -26.32
N LEU A 88 5.77 -10.63 -25.31
CA LEU A 88 6.85 -9.65 -25.46
C LEU A 88 8.25 -10.28 -25.43
N GLY A 89 8.39 -11.61 -25.30
CA GLY A 89 9.68 -12.29 -25.21
C GLY A 89 10.47 -11.94 -23.93
N SER A 90 9.79 -11.48 -22.88
CA SER A 90 10.39 -11.01 -21.62
C SER A 90 10.18 -12.00 -20.46
N TRP A 91 10.00 -13.28 -20.77
CA TRP A 91 9.84 -14.33 -19.76
C TRP A 91 11.19 -14.68 -19.11
N HIS A 92 11.28 -14.49 -17.80
CA HIS A 92 12.47 -14.79 -17.02
C HIS A 92 12.09 -15.52 -15.73
N VAL A 93 12.85 -16.55 -15.38
CA VAL A 93 12.68 -17.29 -14.11
C VAL A 93 13.88 -17.01 -13.22
N ASP A 94 13.63 -16.44 -12.05
CA ASP A 94 14.66 -16.22 -11.04
C ASP A 94 15.02 -17.51 -10.30
N ALA A 95 16.24 -17.57 -9.76
CA ALA A 95 16.67 -18.69 -8.94
C ALA A 95 15.76 -18.85 -7.69
N PRO A 96 15.45 -20.10 -7.24
CA PRO A 96 14.48 -20.33 -6.16
C PRO A 96 14.76 -19.55 -4.87
N HIS A 97 16.03 -19.43 -4.48
CA HIS A 97 16.42 -18.68 -3.28
C HIS A 97 16.11 -17.17 -3.40
N ARG A 98 16.20 -16.59 -4.60
CA ARG A 98 15.83 -15.19 -4.85
C ARG A 98 14.33 -15.01 -4.79
N VAL A 99 13.58 -15.95 -5.36
CA VAL A 99 12.11 -15.96 -5.28
C VAL A 99 11.66 -16.02 -3.83
N LEU A 100 12.18 -16.95 -3.03
CA LEU A 100 11.84 -17.07 -1.62
C LEU A 100 12.17 -15.79 -0.83
N LYS A 101 13.34 -15.19 -1.09
CA LYS A 101 13.72 -13.91 -0.46
C LYS A 101 12.75 -12.78 -0.81
N ARG A 102 12.29 -12.69 -2.06
CA ARG A 102 11.30 -11.68 -2.49
C ARG A 102 9.94 -11.95 -1.87
N VAL A 103 9.46 -13.20 -1.90
CA VAL A 103 8.20 -13.60 -1.27
C VAL A 103 8.21 -13.26 0.22
N GLY A 104 9.26 -13.61 0.95
CA GLY A 104 9.40 -13.27 2.37
C GLY A 104 9.33 -11.75 2.62
N ARG A 105 9.94 -10.94 1.75
CA ARG A 105 9.84 -9.48 1.83
C ARG A 105 8.41 -9.00 1.59
N TYR A 106 7.71 -9.55 0.60
CA TYR A 106 6.31 -9.19 0.32
C TYR A 106 5.33 -9.66 1.40
N LEU A 107 5.62 -10.77 2.08
CA LEU A 107 4.81 -11.21 3.22
C LEU A 107 4.89 -10.25 4.41
N LEU A 108 6.00 -9.52 4.57
CA LEU A 108 6.14 -8.47 5.59
C LEU A 108 5.61 -7.12 5.09
N TYR A 109 5.94 -6.76 3.86
CA TYR A 109 5.62 -5.44 3.32
C TYR A 109 4.16 -5.31 2.86
N GLY A 110 3.58 -6.38 2.32
CA GLY A 110 2.19 -6.41 1.85
C GLY A 110 1.17 -6.05 2.92
N PRO A 111 1.22 -6.64 4.13
CA PRO A 111 0.34 -6.25 5.23
C PRO A 111 0.46 -4.77 5.62
N VAL A 112 1.67 -4.22 5.61
CA VAL A 112 1.90 -2.78 5.87
C VAL A 112 1.22 -1.93 4.80
N GLN A 113 1.43 -2.26 3.52
CA GLN A 113 0.78 -1.54 2.42
C GLN A 113 -0.75 -1.66 2.50
N GLN A 114 -1.27 -2.84 2.83
CA GLN A 114 -2.70 -3.10 2.98
C GLN A 114 -3.33 -2.30 4.14
N LEU A 115 -2.62 -2.21 5.27
CA LEU A 115 -3.05 -1.40 6.41
C LEU A 115 -3.14 0.08 6.04
N LEU A 116 -2.12 0.61 5.35
CA LEU A 116 -2.08 2.01 4.93
C LEU A 116 -3.15 2.31 3.89
N LEU A 117 -3.25 1.48 2.84
CA LEU A 117 -4.15 1.70 1.73
C LEU A 117 -5.62 1.44 2.11
N CYS A 118 -5.93 0.23 2.57
CA CYS A 118 -7.30 -0.18 2.83
C CYS A 118 -7.74 0.18 4.26
N GLY A 119 -6.89 -0.09 5.25
CA GLY A 119 -7.20 0.12 6.66
C GLY A 119 -7.30 1.59 7.06
N PHE A 120 -6.53 2.46 6.40
CA PHE A 120 -6.51 3.90 6.69
C PHE A 120 -7.04 4.77 5.55
N LEU A 121 -6.35 4.82 4.39
CA LEU A 121 -6.66 5.74 3.29
C LEU A 121 -8.08 5.55 2.76
N PHE A 122 -8.41 4.35 2.29
CA PHE A 122 -9.74 4.03 1.79
C PHE A 122 -10.80 4.25 2.86
N ARG A 123 -10.56 3.80 4.10
CA ARG A 123 -11.51 3.95 5.21
C ARG A 123 -11.83 5.41 5.49
N ARG A 124 -10.82 6.28 5.60
CA ARG A 124 -11.01 7.72 5.84
C ARG A 124 -11.77 8.40 4.72
N LEU A 125 -11.42 8.08 3.47
CA LEU A 125 -12.12 8.61 2.30
C LEU A 125 -13.56 8.08 2.21
N HIS A 126 -13.79 6.83 2.58
CA HIS A 126 -15.12 6.23 2.59
C HIS A 126 -16.01 6.85 3.68
N GLN A 127 -15.49 7.04 4.88
CA GLN A 127 -16.18 7.75 5.97
C GLN A 127 -16.49 9.20 5.57
N ALA A 128 -15.60 9.86 4.83
CA ALA A 128 -15.82 11.23 4.38
C ALA A 128 -16.87 11.35 3.26
N PHE A 129 -16.86 10.44 2.29
CA PHE A 129 -17.73 10.52 1.12
C PHE A 129 -19.03 9.74 1.25
N GLY A 130 -19.13 8.80 2.20
CA GLY A 130 -20.26 7.89 2.37
C GLY A 130 -20.47 6.92 1.19
N ARG A 131 -19.54 6.88 0.22
CA ARG A 131 -19.66 6.10 -1.03
C ARG A 131 -18.37 5.34 -1.30
N ALA A 132 -18.49 4.07 -1.68
CA ALA A 132 -17.33 3.19 -1.86
C ALA A 132 -16.51 3.56 -3.11
N LEU A 133 -17.16 3.79 -4.25
CA LEU A 133 -16.46 4.00 -5.52
C LEU A 133 -15.57 5.26 -5.53
N PRO A 134 -16.04 6.47 -5.14
CA PRO A 134 -15.18 7.66 -5.11
C PRO A 134 -14.01 7.50 -4.14
N ALA A 135 -14.24 6.85 -2.98
CA ALA A 135 -13.19 6.57 -2.01
C ALA A 135 -12.13 5.60 -2.57
N ALA A 136 -12.56 4.54 -3.26
CA ALA A 136 -11.66 3.58 -3.89
C ALA A 136 -10.83 4.22 -5.01
N LEU A 137 -11.47 5.03 -5.88
CA LEU A 137 -10.77 5.73 -6.95
C LEU A 137 -9.73 6.70 -6.40
N LEU A 138 -10.08 7.52 -5.41
CA LEU A 138 -9.14 8.47 -4.84
C LEU A 138 -8.02 7.77 -4.04
N ALA A 139 -8.33 6.72 -3.28
CA ALA A 139 -7.31 5.92 -2.60
C ALA A 139 -6.33 5.29 -3.60
N GLY A 140 -6.85 4.75 -4.71
CA GLY A 140 -6.03 4.20 -5.80
C GLY A 140 -5.15 5.24 -6.48
N LEU A 141 -5.68 6.44 -6.73
CA LEU A 141 -4.91 7.56 -7.29
C LEU A 141 -3.77 8.00 -6.35
N LEU A 142 -4.05 8.16 -5.06
CA LEU A 142 -3.05 8.53 -4.06
C LEU A 142 -1.97 7.44 -3.91
N PHE A 143 -2.38 6.16 -3.95
CA PHE A 143 -1.45 5.03 -3.94
C PHE A 143 -0.56 5.02 -5.19
N GLY A 144 -1.15 5.24 -6.37
CA GLY A 144 -0.42 5.34 -7.63
C GLY A 144 0.59 6.49 -7.61
N ALA A 145 0.20 7.66 -7.11
CA ALA A 145 1.09 8.81 -6.97
C ALA A 145 2.29 8.52 -6.06
N ALA A 146 2.09 7.78 -4.96
CA ALA A 146 3.18 7.39 -4.05
C ALA A 146 4.21 6.44 -4.69
N HIS A 147 3.82 5.73 -5.76
CA HIS A 147 4.65 4.79 -6.51
C HIS A 147 4.97 5.28 -7.92
N ALA A 148 4.66 6.55 -8.23
CA ALA A 148 5.10 7.16 -9.47
C ALA A 148 6.64 7.10 -9.54
N PRO A 149 7.22 6.97 -10.75
CA PRO A 149 8.67 7.03 -10.90
C PRO A 149 9.18 8.34 -10.31
N ASN A 150 10.23 8.23 -9.49
CA ASN A 150 10.90 9.40 -8.92
C ASN A 150 11.26 10.35 -10.05
N VAL A 151 10.79 11.60 -9.97
CA VAL A 151 11.22 12.63 -10.91
C VAL A 151 12.72 12.81 -10.71
N PRO A 152 13.56 12.66 -11.76
CA PRO A 152 14.98 12.95 -11.64
C PRO A 152 15.13 14.45 -11.30
N LEU A 153 15.60 14.73 -10.08
CA LEU A 153 15.92 16.07 -9.59
C LEU A 153 17.41 16.35 -9.75
#